data_AF-F3GAY2-F1
#
_entry.id   AF-F3GAY2-F1
#
_cell.length_a   1.000
_cell.length_b   1.000
_cell.length_c   1.000
_cell.angle_alpha   90.00
_cell.angle_beta   90.00
_cell.angle_gamma   90.00
#
_symmetry.space_group_name_H-M   'P 1'
#
loop_
_entity.id
_entity.type
_entity.pdbx_description
1 polymer ?
#
loop_
_entity_poly.entity_id
_entity_poly.type
_entity_poly.pdbx_seq_one_letter_code
_entity_poly.pdbx_strand_id
1 'polypeptide(L)'
;MYTVQDLLNLMARLRDPQFGCPWDLKQNYASIVPHTLEEAYEVADAIEQGDLDHLKGELGDLLFQVVFYAQLAKEEGRFEFDDVIDGITRKLLRRHPHVFPTGELYAPAETPRLTDEQVNLRWDEIKAEERTEKAGVPEQLSLLDDV
;
A
#
# COMPACT_ATOMS: atom_id res chain seq x y z
N MET A 1 11.65 16.50 12.64
CA MET A 1 11.22 15.69 11.49
C MET A 1 9.94 15.00 11.90
N TYR A 2 8.94 14.97 11.02
CA TYR A 2 7.69 14.26 11.26
C TYR A 2 7.81 12.79 10.84
N THR A 3 6.94 11.96 11.40
CA THR A 3 6.83 10.51 11.19
C THR A 3 5.47 10.15 10.61
N VAL A 4 5.27 8.88 10.26
CA VAL A 4 3.95 8.39 9.84
C VAL A 4 2.89 8.65 10.91
N GLN A 5 3.22 8.52 12.19
CA GLN A 5 2.27 8.81 13.27
C GLN A 5 1.81 10.27 13.26
N ASP A 6 2.69 11.21 12.92
CA ASP A 6 2.33 12.62 12.79
C ASP A 6 1.38 12.86 11.61
N LEU A 7 1.57 12.14 10.49
CA LEU A 7 0.68 12.19 9.34
C LEU A 7 -0.71 11.61 9.68
N LEU A 8 -0.78 10.49 10.40
CA LEU A 8 -2.04 9.92 10.86
C LEU A 8 -2.77 10.89 11.82
N ASN A 9 -2.03 11.53 12.73
CA ASN A 9 -2.59 12.54 13.63
C ASN A 9 -3.10 13.77 12.86
N LEU A 10 -2.36 14.22 11.86
CA LEU A 10 -2.76 15.30 10.97
C LEU A 10 -4.06 14.94 10.25
N MET A 11 -4.14 13.75 9.67
CA MET A 11 -5.33 13.29 8.95
C MET A 11 -6.57 13.20 9.85
N ALA A 12 -6.42 12.64 11.05
CA ALA A 12 -7.49 12.61 12.05
C ALA A 12 -7.96 14.03 12.41
N ARG A 13 -7.05 15.02 12.45
CA ARG A 13 -7.42 16.42 12.70
C ARG A 13 -8.13 17.06 11.51
N LEU A 14 -7.69 16.78 10.28
CA LEU A 14 -8.35 17.26 9.06
C LEU A 14 -9.79 16.72 8.95
N ARG A 15 -10.04 15.50 9.43
CA ARG A 15 -11.36 14.86 9.42
C ARG A 15 -12.12 14.92 10.75
N ASP A 16 -11.69 15.78 11.68
CA ASP A 16 -12.42 16.03 12.92
C ASP A 16 -13.82 16.61 12.60
N PRO A 17 -14.93 16.01 13.07
CA PRO A 17 -16.28 16.47 12.70
C PRO A 17 -16.63 17.89 13.16
N GLN A 18 -15.92 18.44 14.15
CA GLN A 18 -16.20 19.75 14.73
C GLN A 18 -15.24 20.82 14.22
N PHE A 19 -13.96 20.46 14.05
CA PHE A 19 -12.88 21.41 13.76
C PHE A 19 -12.09 21.09 12.49
N GLY A 20 -12.48 20.03 11.77
CA GLY A 20 -11.82 19.57 10.57
C GLY A 20 -12.01 20.49 9.38
N CYS A 21 -11.28 20.17 8.32
CA CYS A 21 -11.38 20.86 7.06
C CYS A 21 -12.70 20.50 6.35
N PRO A 22 -13.50 21.48 5.90
CA PRO A 22 -14.77 21.23 5.21
C PRO A 22 -14.64 20.45 3.90
N TRP A 23 -13.48 20.51 3.23
CA TRP A 23 -13.25 19.73 2.01
C TRP A 23 -12.98 18.28 2.36
N ASP A 24 -12.07 18.01 3.31
CA ASP A 24 -11.72 16.66 3.73
C ASP A 24 -12.94 15.91 4.26
N LEU A 25 -13.73 16.53 5.14
CA LEU A 25 -14.94 15.94 5.73
C LEU A 25 -15.99 15.51 4.69
N LYS A 26 -16.02 16.12 3.50
CA LYS A 26 -16.99 15.77 2.43
C LYS A 26 -16.57 14.56 1.61
N GLN A 27 -15.30 14.15 1.71
CA GLN A 27 -14.78 13.07 0.89
C GLN A 27 -15.23 11.70 1.38
N ASN A 28 -15.35 10.78 0.43
CA ASN A 28 -15.59 9.36 0.63
C ASN A 28 -14.63 8.55 -0.27
N TYR A 29 -14.67 7.21 -0.17
CA TYR A 29 -13.75 6.36 -0.95
C TYR A 29 -13.76 6.68 -2.45
N ALA A 30 -14.95 6.86 -3.05
CA ALA A 30 -15.09 7.08 -4.48
C ALA A 30 -14.56 8.46 -4.92
N SER A 31 -14.72 9.49 -4.09
CA SER A 31 -14.24 10.83 -4.43
C SER A 31 -12.72 10.97 -4.33
N ILE A 32 -12.04 10.09 -3.60
CA ILE A 32 -10.57 10.07 -3.48
C ILE A 32 -9.88 9.29 -4.61
N VAL A 33 -10.61 8.41 -5.33
CA VAL A 33 -10.02 7.59 -6.42
C VAL A 33 -9.34 8.43 -7.51
N PRO A 34 -9.95 9.50 -8.05
CA PRO A 34 -9.30 10.30 -9.08
C PRO A 34 -7.97 10.90 -8.63
N HIS A 35 -7.92 11.41 -7.40
CA HIS A 35 -6.70 11.93 -6.79
C HIS A 35 -5.64 10.83 -6.65
N THR A 36 -6.03 9.65 -6.17
CA THR A 36 -5.08 8.51 -6.06
C THR A 36 -4.46 8.12 -7.40
N LEU A 37 -5.24 8.17 -8.48
CA LEU A 37 -4.72 7.91 -9.82
C LEU A 37 -3.79 9.02 -10.30
N GLU A 38 -4.15 10.28 -10.07
CA GLU A 38 -3.33 11.45 -10.39
C GLU A 38 -1.94 11.35 -9.73
N GLU A 39 -1.88 11.17 -8.40
CA GLU A 39 -0.60 11.05 -7.68
C GLU A 39 0.25 9.86 -8.17
N ALA A 40 -0.40 8.74 -8.54
CA ALA A 40 0.30 7.59 -9.07
C ALA A 40 0.92 7.88 -10.45
N TYR A 41 0.25 8.68 -11.29
CA TYR A 41 0.79 9.14 -12.56
C TYR A 41 1.90 10.16 -12.36
N GLU A 42 1.80 11.06 -11.39
CA GLU A 42 2.84 12.04 -11.09
C GLU A 42 4.12 11.37 -10.55
N VAL A 43 4.00 10.33 -9.71
CA VAL A 43 5.14 9.47 -9.34
C VAL A 43 5.80 8.86 -10.57
N ALA A 44 5.00 8.32 -11.51
CA ALA A 44 5.54 7.72 -12.72
C ALA A 44 6.23 8.76 -13.62
N ASP A 45 5.62 9.92 -13.81
CA ASP A 45 6.16 11.03 -14.61
C ASP A 45 7.49 11.55 -14.03
N ALA A 46 7.57 11.74 -12.71
CA ALA A 46 8.80 12.15 -12.04
C ALA A 46 9.94 11.13 -12.25
N ILE A 47 9.65 9.83 -12.24
CA ILE A 47 10.63 8.77 -12.54
C ILE A 47 11.06 8.82 -14.01
N GLU A 48 10.13 8.94 -14.94
CA GLU A 48 10.41 8.99 -16.38
C GLU A 48 11.27 10.20 -16.76
N GLN A 49 11.05 11.33 -16.10
CA GLN A 49 11.82 12.56 -16.30
C GLN A 49 13.15 12.57 -15.54
N GLY A 50 13.37 11.62 -14.62
CA GLY A 50 14.55 11.59 -13.74
C GLY A 50 14.57 12.69 -12.70
N ASP A 51 13.41 13.29 -12.39
CA ASP A 51 13.25 14.36 -11.41
C ASP A 51 13.10 13.78 -9.98
N LEU A 52 14.23 13.39 -9.41
CA LEU A 52 14.27 12.83 -8.06
C LEU A 52 13.94 13.86 -6.97
N ASP A 53 14.06 15.15 -7.26
CA ASP A 53 13.71 16.21 -6.31
C ASP A 53 12.18 16.27 -6.17
N HIS A 54 11.44 16.13 -7.27
CA HIS A 54 9.99 16.08 -7.26
C HIS A 54 9.43 14.74 -6.78
N LEU A 55 10.06 13.62 -7.14
CA LEU A 55 9.62 12.26 -6.78
C LEU A 55 9.32 12.08 -5.29
N LYS A 56 10.11 12.73 -4.43
CA LYS A 56 9.90 12.67 -2.97
C LYS A 56 8.55 13.28 -2.55
N GLY A 57 8.12 14.36 -3.22
CA GLY A 57 6.83 15.00 -3.00
C GLY A 57 5.69 14.06 -3.38
N GLU A 58 5.72 13.57 -4.62
CA GLU A 58 4.64 12.73 -5.18
C GLU A 58 4.47 11.41 -4.42
N LEU A 59 5.57 10.80 -3.95
CA LEU A 59 5.49 9.64 -3.06
C LEU A 59 4.81 9.96 -1.72
N GLY A 60 4.97 11.19 -1.23
CA GLY A 60 4.29 11.69 -0.05
C GLY A 60 2.81 11.91 -0.28
N ASP A 61 2.44 12.48 -1.42
CA ASP A 61 1.04 12.74 -1.77
C ASP A 61 0.29 11.43 -2.08
N LEU A 62 0.92 10.48 -2.75
CA LEU A 62 0.38 9.13 -2.91
C LEU A 62 0.20 8.41 -1.56
N LEU A 63 1.17 8.54 -0.64
CA LEU A 63 1.04 8.00 0.73
C LEU A 63 -0.12 8.67 1.49
N PHE A 64 -0.33 9.97 1.28
CA PHE A 64 -1.45 10.69 1.89
C PHE A 64 -2.80 10.12 1.45
N GLN A 65 -2.96 9.72 0.18
CA GLN A 65 -4.19 9.06 -0.28
C GLN A 65 -4.44 7.72 0.44
N VAL A 66 -3.39 6.91 0.67
CA VAL A 66 -3.51 5.66 1.46
C VAL A 66 -3.95 5.94 2.89
N VAL A 67 -3.35 6.97 3.53
CA VAL A 67 -3.73 7.42 4.87
C VAL A 67 -5.19 7.90 4.89
N PHE A 68 -5.64 8.58 3.83
CA PHE A 68 -7.02 9.03 3.70
C PHE A 68 -8.00 7.86 3.73
N TYR A 69 -7.75 6.81 2.93
CA TYR A 69 -8.58 5.61 2.92
C TYR A 69 -8.59 4.89 4.26
N ALA A 70 -7.43 4.78 4.92
CA ALA A 70 -7.35 4.18 6.25
C ALA A 70 -8.14 4.99 7.29
N GLN A 71 -8.14 6.32 7.21
CA GLN A 71 -8.92 7.17 8.09
C GLN A 71 -10.43 7.00 7.86
N LEU A 72 -10.89 6.93 6.61
CA LEU A 72 -12.29 6.61 6.28
C LEU A 72 -12.71 5.24 6.83
N ALA A 73 -11.86 4.22 6.65
CA ALA A 73 -12.13 2.87 7.14
C ALA A 73 -12.19 2.83 8.68
N LYS A 74 -11.34 3.60 9.35
CA LYS A 74 -11.33 3.76 10.80
C LYS A 74 -12.60 4.43 11.31
N GLU A 75 -13.07 5.49 10.65
CA GLU A 75 -14.34 6.16 10.96
C GLU A 75 -15.54 5.21 10.85
N GLU A 76 -15.47 4.24 9.93
CA GLU A 76 -16.49 3.21 9.73
C GLU A 76 -16.28 1.95 10.60
N GLY A 77 -15.22 1.90 11.42
CA GLY A 77 -14.90 0.75 12.27
C GLY A 77 -14.52 -0.52 11.51
N ARG A 78 -13.92 -0.39 10.32
CA ARG A 78 -13.56 -1.52 9.45
C ARG A 78 -12.14 -2.02 9.66
N PHE A 79 -11.16 -1.12 9.51
CA PHE A 79 -9.73 -1.37 9.66
C PHE A 79 -9.01 -0.04 9.87
N GLU A 80 -7.78 -0.09 10.35
CA GLU A 80 -6.90 1.05 10.53
C GLU A 80 -5.65 0.97 9.65
N PHE A 81 -4.82 2.01 9.67
CA PHE A 81 -3.58 2.05 8.88
C PHE A 81 -2.65 0.89 9.22
N ASP A 82 -2.57 0.50 10.49
CA ASP A 82 -1.73 -0.63 10.93
C ASP A 82 -2.18 -1.97 10.32
N ASP A 83 -3.49 -2.16 10.08
CA ASP A 83 -4.00 -3.36 9.42
C ASP A 83 -3.58 -3.41 7.93
N VAL A 84 -3.50 -2.24 7.27
CA VAL A 84 -2.98 -2.13 5.90
C VAL A 84 -1.52 -2.54 5.86
N ILE A 85 -0.71 -2.04 6.80
CA ILE A 85 0.70 -2.37 6.93
C ILE A 85 0.89 -3.86 7.25
N ASP A 86 0.20 -4.40 8.25
CA ASP A 86 0.28 -5.82 8.61
C ASP A 86 -0.09 -6.71 7.43
N GLY A 87 -1.16 -6.37 6.70
CA GLY A 87 -1.61 -7.10 5.52
C GLY A 87 -0.55 -7.17 4.42
N ILE A 88 0.06 -6.03 4.05
CA ILE A 88 1.12 -6.03 3.03
C ILE A 88 2.40 -6.71 3.54
N THR A 89 2.78 -6.50 4.80
CA THR A 89 3.98 -7.14 5.38
C THR A 89 3.85 -8.65 5.39
N ARG A 90 2.75 -9.21 5.91
CA ARG A 90 2.53 -10.67 5.89
C ARG A 90 2.52 -11.25 4.48
N LYS A 91 1.86 -10.56 3.55
CA LYS A 91 1.82 -10.94 2.13
C LYS A 91 3.23 -11.00 1.54
N LEU A 92 4.06 -9.98 1.77
CA LEU A 92 5.41 -9.94 1.23
C LEU A 92 6.36 -10.94 1.89
N LEU A 93 6.22 -11.21 3.20
CA LEU A 93 6.97 -12.27 3.89
C LEU A 93 6.66 -13.63 3.26
N ARG A 94 5.38 -13.95 3.05
CA ARG A 94 4.96 -15.21 2.41
C ARG A 94 5.51 -15.34 0.99
N ARG A 95 5.51 -14.26 0.21
CA ARG A 95 5.94 -14.27 -1.19
C ARG A 95 7.46 -14.22 -1.40
N HIS A 96 8.23 -13.93 -0.36
CA HIS A 96 9.71 -13.92 -0.41
C HIS A 96 10.35 -14.94 0.54
N PRO A 97 10.00 -16.23 0.48
CA PRO A 97 10.58 -17.26 1.36
C PRO A 97 12.08 -17.49 1.12
N HIS A 98 12.62 -16.95 0.02
CA HIS A 98 14.06 -16.98 -0.27
C HIS A 98 14.84 -15.90 0.50
N VAL A 99 14.18 -14.78 0.83
CA VAL A 99 14.72 -13.74 1.73
C VAL A 99 14.37 -14.05 3.18
N PHE A 100 13.14 -14.52 3.44
CA PHE A 100 12.58 -14.81 4.76
C PHE A 100 12.23 -16.30 4.90
N PRO A 101 13.21 -17.21 5.02
CA PRO A 101 12.98 -18.65 5.01
C PRO A 101 12.12 -19.15 6.18
N THR A 102 12.15 -18.44 7.31
CA THR A 102 11.31 -18.73 8.49
C THR A 102 9.96 -18.00 8.44
N GLY A 103 9.76 -17.09 7.50
CA GLY A 103 8.62 -16.16 7.48
C GLY A 103 8.67 -15.09 8.57
N GLU A 104 9.75 -15.01 9.34
CA GLU A 104 9.93 -14.00 10.38
C GLU A 104 10.67 -12.77 9.84
N LEU A 105 10.09 -11.58 10.04
CA LEU A 105 10.63 -10.32 9.51
C LEU A 105 12.03 -9.99 10.04
N TYR A 106 12.34 -10.37 11.28
CA TYR A 106 13.57 -10.00 11.98
C TYR A 106 14.54 -11.18 12.15
N ALA A 107 14.30 -12.32 11.50
CA ALA A 107 15.24 -13.42 11.54
C ALA A 107 16.56 -13.06 10.84
N PRO A 108 17.71 -13.60 11.30
CA PRO A 108 18.98 -13.41 10.61
C PRO A 108 18.91 -13.93 9.16
N ALA A 109 19.49 -13.18 8.23
CA ALA A 109 19.59 -13.61 6.84
C ALA A 109 20.64 -14.73 6.72
N GLU A 110 20.19 -15.98 6.72
CA GLU A 110 21.07 -17.16 6.61
C GLU A 110 20.96 -17.88 5.24
N THR A 111 20.15 -17.37 4.31
CA THR A 111 19.88 -18.03 3.03
C THR A 111 20.88 -17.65 1.92
N PRO A 112 21.30 -18.61 1.08
CA PRO A 112 22.04 -18.33 -0.15
C PRO A 112 21.21 -17.46 -1.10
N ARG A 113 21.86 -16.54 -1.82
CA ARG A 113 21.21 -15.74 -2.88
C ARG A 113 20.70 -16.67 -4.00
N LEU A 114 19.42 -16.54 -4.32
CA LEU A 114 18.82 -17.11 -5.54
C LEU A 114 19.07 -16.19 -6.74
N THR A 115 18.91 -16.71 -7.95
CA THR A 115 18.87 -15.90 -9.18
C THR A 115 17.51 -15.24 -9.38
N ASP A 116 17.45 -14.14 -10.13
CA ASP A 116 16.19 -13.42 -10.41
C ASP A 116 15.13 -14.35 -11.06
N GLU A 117 15.55 -15.24 -11.96
CA GLU A 117 14.66 -16.24 -12.59
C GLU A 117 14.01 -17.18 -11.57
N GLN A 118 14.77 -17.64 -10.57
CA GLN A 118 14.26 -18.51 -9.51
C GLN A 118 13.31 -17.77 -8.57
N VAL A 119 13.55 -16.48 -8.34
CA VAL A 119 12.67 -15.63 -7.53
C VAL A 119 11.34 -15.40 -8.23
N ASN A 120 11.35 -15.04 -9.51
CA ASN A 120 10.14 -14.77 -10.28
C ASN A 120 9.26 -16.01 -10.43
N LEU A 121 9.84 -17.18 -10.76
CA LEU A 121 9.08 -18.42 -10.88
C LEU A 121 8.33 -18.75 -9.58
N ARG A 122 9.04 -18.66 -8.45
CA ARG A 122 8.47 -18.95 -7.12
C ARG A 122 7.42 -17.91 -6.71
N TRP A 123 7.61 -16.66 -7.09
CA TRP A 123 6.65 -15.58 -6.86
C TRP A 123 5.32 -15.84 -7.59
N ASP A 124 5.38 -16.25 -8.85
CA ASP A 124 4.20 -16.54 -9.66
C ASP A 124 3.45 -17.79 -9.19
N GLU A 125 4.18 -18.83 -8.75
CA GLU A 125 3.60 -20.03 -8.11
C GLU A 125 2.80 -19.64 -6.85
N ILE A 126 3.39 -18.85 -5.95
CA ILE A 126 2.72 -18.40 -4.72
C ILE A 126 1.51 -17.51 -5.05
N LYS A 127 1.62 -16.61 -6.04
CA LYS A 127 0.47 -15.82 -6.53
C LYS A 127 -0.67 -16.72 -7.03
N ALA A 128 -0.35 -17.81 -7.74
CA ALA A 128 -1.35 -18.74 -8.26
C ALA A 128 -2.07 -19.51 -7.15
N GLU A 129 -1.35 -19.99 -6.14
CA GLU A 129 -1.92 -20.64 -4.96
C GLU A 129 -2.84 -19.69 -4.17
N GLU A 130 -2.44 -18.43 -4.00
CA GLU A 130 -3.28 -17.42 -3.33
C GLU A 130 -4.60 -17.16 -4.07
N ARG A 131 -4.60 -17.23 -5.41
CA ARG A 131 -5.82 -17.07 -6.23
C ARG A 131 -6.77 -18.25 -6.05
N THR A 132 -6.25 -19.48 -6.00
CA THR A 132 -7.09 -20.67 -5.80
C THR A 132 -7.71 -20.71 -4.40
N GLU A 133 -6.99 -20.23 -3.37
CA GLU A 133 -7.52 -20.05 -2.01
C GLU A 133 -8.66 -19.02 -1.93
N LYS A 134 -8.62 -17.97 -2.77
CA LYS A 134 -9.60 -16.87 -2.78
C LYS A 134 -10.83 -17.11 -3.67
N ALA A 135 -10.83 -18.15 -4.50
CA ALA A 135 -11.89 -18.46 -5.47
C ALA A 135 -13.29 -18.74 -4.86
N GLY A 136 -13.45 -18.72 -3.53
CA GLY A 136 -14.74 -18.76 -2.84
C GLY A 136 -15.44 -17.41 -2.68
N VAL A 137 -14.82 -16.30 -3.10
CA VAL A 137 -15.36 -14.93 -3.04
C VAL A 137 -15.50 -14.39 -4.48
N PRO A 138 -16.64 -13.80 -4.89
CA PRO A 138 -16.84 -13.35 -6.27
C PRO A 138 -15.79 -12.30 -6.65
N GLU A 139 -15.07 -12.55 -7.74
CA GLU A 139 -13.88 -11.81 -8.16
C GLU A 139 -14.26 -10.53 -8.95
N GLN A 140 -13.69 -9.39 -8.56
CA GLN A 140 -13.53 -8.24 -9.45
C GLN A 140 -12.16 -8.40 -10.11
N LEU A 141 -12.14 -8.85 -11.37
CA LEU A 141 -10.93 -8.90 -12.19
C LEU A 141 -10.27 -7.51 -12.23
N SER A 142 -9.06 -7.39 -11.72
CA SER A 142 -8.28 -6.16 -11.79
C SER A 142 -7.53 -6.11 -13.13
N LEU A 143 -7.66 -4.99 -13.84
CA LEU A 143 -7.01 -4.78 -15.14
C LEU A 143 -5.47 -4.71 -15.05
N LEU A 144 -4.90 -4.74 -13.85
CA LEU A 144 -3.47 -4.54 -13.57
C LEU A 144 -2.81 -5.75 -12.90
N ASP A 145 -3.43 -6.93 -12.91
CA ASP A 145 -2.88 -8.10 -12.21
C ASP A 145 -1.49 -8.58 -12.72
N ASP A 146 -1.11 -8.13 -13.92
CA ASP A 146 0.13 -8.49 -14.63
C ASP A 146 1.06 -7.28 -14.96
N VAL A 147 0.81 -6.11 -14.37
CA VAL A 147 1.73 -4.94 -14.44
C VAL A 147 2.67 -4.98 -13.24
#